data_AF-A0A3D5UQR7-F1
#
_entry.id   AF-A0A3D5UQR7-F1
#
_cell.length_a   1.000
_cell.length_b   1.000
_cell.length_c   1.000
_cell.angle_alpha   90.00
_cell.angle_beta   90.00
_cell.angle_gamma   90.00
#
_symmetry.space_group_name_H-M   'P 1'
#
loop_
_entity.id
_entity.type
_entity.pdbx_description
1 polymer ?
#
loop_
_entity_poly.entity_id
_entity_poly.type
_entity_poly.pdbx_seq_one_letter_code
_entity_poly.pdbx_strand_id
1 'polypeptide(L)'
;MAAVTGKTAAKAEKPEAGSAPGGLKGLAAAEEAGKKAKGLPPVHLWNPEFCGDLDMRIARDGTWYYLGTPIGRERLVRLFSTVLRHDEDGKYYLVTPVEKVGITVEDAPFLAVAMKVEGQGREQVLTFTTNVGDETVAGPDHPMRFEINAET
;
A
#
# COMPACT_ATOMS: atom_id res chain seq x y z
N MET A 1 59.58 11.75 18.30
CA MET A 1 58.40 12.20 19.08
C MET A 1 57.36 12.64 18.06
N ALA A 2 56.47 11.80 17.54
CA ALA A 2 55.38 11.03 18.17
C ALA A 2 54.34 11.93 18.87
N ALA A 3 53.19 12.11 18.20
CA ALA A 3 51.82 12.38 18.68
C ALA A 3 51.14 13.50 17.86
N VAL A 4 49.84 13.54 17.57
CA VAL A 4 48.71 12.57 17.56
C VAL A 4 47.51 13.37 16.99
N THR A 5 46.71 12.74 16.12
CA THR A 5 45.25 12.90 15.83
C THR A 5 44.50 14.21 16.13
N GLY A 6 43.49 14.63 15.35
CA GLY A 6 42.49 13.76 14.76
C GLY A 6 41.50 14.45 13.81
N LYS A 7 41.02 13.62 12.88
CA LYS A 7 39.97 13.87 11.90
C LYS A 7 38.63 13.55 12.56
N THR A 8 37.78 14.54 12.78
CA THR A 8 36.39 14.34 13.22
C THR A 8 35.59 13.81 12.04
N ALA A 9 35.36 12.49 12.02
CA ALA A 9 34.34 11.87 11.21
C ALA A 9 32.97 12.16 11.85
N ALA A 10 32.03 12.69 11.07
CA ALA A 10 30.63 12.72 11.43
C ALA A 10 30.17 11.28 11.74
N LYS A 11 29.75 11.06 12.97
CA LYS A 11 29.24 9.77 13.43
C LYS A 11 27.85 9.60 12.81
N ALA A 12 27.75 8.76 11.78
CA ALA A 12 26.47 8.29 11.29
C ALA A 12 25.77 7.56 12.45
N GLU A 13 24.64 8.11 12.89
CA GLU A 13 23.77 7.48 13.86
C GLU A 13 23.18 6.23 13.19
N LYS A 14 23.53 5.06 13.75
CA LYS A 14 23.06 3.76 13.30
C LYS A 14 21.56 3.70 13.61
N PRO A 15 20.66 3.40 12.66
CA PRO A 15 19.26 3.25 12.99
C PRO A 15 19.14 2.08 13.97
N GLU A 16 18.56 2.34 15.14
CA GLU A 16 18.24 1.30 16.10
C GLU A 16 17.29 0.30 15.43
N ALA A 17 17.71 -0.95 15.40
CA ALA A 17 16.92 -2.06 14.91
C ALA A 17 15.72 -2.27 15.84
N GLY A 18 14.65 -1.52 15.61
CA GLY A 18 13.32 -1.85 16.09
C GLY A 18 12.95 -3.21 15.52
N SER A 19 12.67 -4.15 16.41
CA SER A 19 12.18 -5.51 16.15
C SER A 19 11.39 -5.61 14.85
N ALA A 20 11.96 -6.25 13.83
CA ALA A 20 11.24 -6.59 12.61
C ALA A 20 9.96 -7.38 12.96
N PRO A 21 8.79 -7.06 12.40
CA PRO A 21 7.77 -8.08 12.19
C PRO A 21 8.26 -8.92 10.99
N GLY A 22 8.37 -10.25 11.05
CA GLY A 22 7.50 -11.09 11.86
C GLY A 22 6.04 -11.01 11.39
N GLY A 23 5.79 -10.72 10.10
CA GLY A 23 4.46 -10.80 9.46
C GLY A 23 3.45 -9.76 9.95
N LEU A 24 2.59 -9.26 9.06
CA LEU A 24 1.36 -8.60 9.52
C LEU A 24 0.58 -9.58 10.39
N LYS A 25 0.46 -9.28 11.68
CA LYS A 25 -0.28 -10.14 12.60
C LYS A 25 -1.75 -10.11 12.17
N GLY A 26 -2.37 -11.29 12.18
CA GLY A 26 -3.78 -11.39 11.81
C GLY A 26 -4.08 -11.32 10.31
N LEU A 27 -3.07 -11.38 9.43
CA LEU A 27 -3.32 -11.47 7.99
C LEU A 27 -4.19 -12.68 7.60
N ALA A 28 -3.95 -13.84 8.24
CA ALA A 28 -4.81 -15.01 8.08
C ALA A 28 -6.25 -14.75 8.55
N ALA A 29 -6.42 -14.02 9.66
CA ALA A 29 -7.76 -13.65 10.16
C ALA A 29 -8.45 -12.66 9.21
N ALA A 30 -7.70 -11.75 8.59
CA ALA A 30 -8.24 -10.85 7.58
C ALA A 30 -8.68 -11.60 6.33
N GLU A 31 -7.88 -12.56 5.85
CA GLU A 31 -8.24 -13.43 4.73
C GLU A 31 -9.54 -14.21 5.02
N GLU A 32 -9.64 -14.81 6.20
CA GLU A 32 -10.85 -15.52 6.64
C GLU A 32 -12.06 -14.59 6.76
N ALA A 33 -11.88 -13.35 7.21
CA ALA A 33 -12.94 -12.35 7.25
C ALA A 33 -13.42 -11.98 5.84
N GLY A 34 -12.52 -11.85 4.86
CA GLY A 34 -12.88 -11.64 3.46
C GLY A 34 -13.68 -12.80 2.88
N LYS A 35 -13.26 -14.05 3.15
CA LYS A 35 -14.02 -15.26 2.76
C LYS A 35 -15.44 -15.26 3.34
N LYS A 36 -15.59 -14.91 4.62
CA LYS A 36 -16.91 -14.81 5.29
C LYS A 36 -17.78 -13.70 4.71
N ALA A 37 -17.18 -12.56 4.36
CA ALA A 37 -17.85 -11.45 3.69
C ALA A 37 -18.16 -11.71 2.21
N LYS A 38 -17.77 -12.88 1.67
CA LYS A 38 -17.84 -13.22 0.24
C LYS A 38 -17.16 -12.17 -0.65
N GLY A 39 -16.06 -11.57 -0.18
CA GLY A 39 -15.41 -10.47 -0.86
C GLY A 39 -14.18 -9.95 -0.12
N LEU A 40 -14.01 -8.63 -0.12
CA LEU A 40 -12.90 -7.99 0.58
C LEU A 40 -13.13 -8.00 2.10
N PRO A 41 -12.06 -8.10 2.91
CA PRO A 41 -12.17 -7.92 4.35
C PRO A 41 -12.74 -6.53 4.69
N PRO A 42 -13.59 -6.40 5.73
CA PRO A 42 -14.24 -5.14 6.07
C PRO A 42 -13.30 -4.23 6.88
N VAL A 43 -12.19 -3.80 6.27
CA VAL A 43 -11.13 -3.02 6.95
C VAL A 43 -11.60 -1.72 7.59
N HIS A 44 -12.70 -1.14 7.10
CA HIS A 44 -13.30 0.07 7.65
C HIS A 44 -13.99 -0.16 9.01
N LEU A 45 -14.29 -1.41 9.38
CA LEU A 45 -14.89 -1.76 10.68
C LEU A 45 -13.85 -2.01 11.78
N TRP A 46 -12.57 -2.16 11.43
CA TRP A 46 -11.53 -2.51 12.38
C TRP A 46 -10.79 -1.27 12.87
N ASN A 47 -10.69 -1.09 14.19
CA ASN A 47 -9.97 0.03 14.79
C ASN A 47 -8.96 -0.47 15.83
N PRO A 48 -7.98 -1.30 15.43
CA PRO A 48 -6.95 -1.79 16.35
C PRO A 48 -5.95 -0.68 16.71
N GLU A 49 -5.10 -0.95 17.69
CA GLU A 49 -4.01 -0.05 18.05
C GLU A 49 -3.03 0.16 16.87
N PHE A 50 -2.52 1.39 16.76
CA PHE A 50 -1.47 1.71 15.81
C PHE A 50 -0.14 1.15 16.31
N CYS A 51 0.45 0.24 15.54
CA CYS A 51 1.67 -0.47 15.91
C CYS A 51 2.95 0.18 15.32
N GLY A 52 2.83 1.36 14.72
CA GLY A 52 3.94 2.07 14.09
C GLY A 52 3.96 1.93 12.56
N ASP A 53 5.00 2.51 11.96
CA ASP A 53 5.23 2.45 10.52
C ASP A 53 6.06 1.21 10.16
N LEU A 54 5.63 0.52 9.09
CA LEU A 54 6.36 -0.57 8.48
C LEU A 54 7.18 -0.02 7.31
N ASP A 55 8.41 -0.51 7.11
CA ASP A 55 9.18 -0.23 5.88
C ASP A 55 8.60 -1.03 4.70
N MET A 56 7.37 -0.66 4.35
CA MET A 56 6.59 -1.12 3.24
C MET A 56 6.28 0.09 2.37
N ARG A 57 6.56 -0.02 1.07
CA ARG A 57 6.36 1.06 0.11
C ARG A 57 5.69 0.56 -1.15
N ILE A 58 4.65 1.24 -1.58
CA ILE A 58 4.06 1.09 -2.92
C ILE A 58 4.66 2.19 -3.79
N ALA A 59 5.48 1.78 -4.76
CA ALA A 59 6.10 2.70 -5.70
C ALA A 59 5.11 3.20 -6.77
N ARG A 60 5.43 4.29 -7.47
CA ARG A 60 4.59 4.85 -8.53
C ARG A 60 4.27 3.84 -9.66
N ASP A 61 5.17 2.89 -9.92
CA ASP A 61 4.97 1.83 -10.92
C ASP A 61 4.07 0.67 -10.43
N GLY A 62 3.59 0.75 -9.18
CA GLY A 62 2.78 -0.29 -8.53
C GLY A 62 3.60 -1.41 -7.88
N THR A 63 4.94 -1.34 -7.90
CA THR A 63 5.80 -2.33 -7.23
C THR A 63 5.75 -2.14 -5.72
N TRP A 64 5.51 -3.24 -5.00
CA TRP A 64 5.57 -3.28 -3.54
C TRP A 64 6.99 -3.61 -3.09
N TYR A 65 7.51 -2.83 -2.15
CA TYR A 65 8.81 -3.03 -1.51
C TYR A 65 8.62 -3.30 -0.02
N TYR A 66 9.41 -4.23 0.51
CA TYR A 66 9.53 -4.46 1.95
C TYR A 66 11.01 -4.47 2.33
N LEU A 67 11.39 -3.63 3.30
CA LEU A 67 12.79 -3.43 3.71
C LEU A 67 13.69 -3.15 2.49
N GLY A 68 13.22 -2.29 1.59
CA GLY A 68 13.90 -1.95 0.33
C GLY A 68 13.93 -3.04 -0.75
N THR A 69 13.40 -4.24 -0.49
CA THR A 69 13.40 -5.36 -1.45
C THR A 69 12.05 -5.49 -2.15
N PRO A 70 12.00 -5.59 -3.50
CA PRO A 70 10.75 -5.73 -4.23
C PRO A 70 10.08 -7.10 -3.97
N ILE A 71 8.75 -7.09 -3.81
CA ILE A 71 7.93 -8.27 -3.63
C ILE A 71 7.39 -8.72 -4.99
N GLY A 72 8.04 -9.72 -5.61
CA GLY A 72 7.61 -10.28 -6.90
C GLY A 72 6.47 -11.31 -6.82
N ARG A 73 5.90 -11.57 -5.65
CA ARG A 73 4.84 -12.59 -5.45
C ARG A 73 3.46 -11.95 -5.54
N GLU A 74 2.84 -12.02 -6.71
CA GLU A 74 1.52 -11.41 -6.99
C GLU A 74 0.44 -11.78 -5.96
N ARG A 75 0.34 -13.07 -5.58
CA ARG A 75 -0.63 -13.50 -4.55
C ARG A 75 -0.43 -12.81 -3.21
N LEU A 76 0.82 -12.53 -2.83
CA LEU A 76 1.14 -11.85 -1.58
C LEU A 76 0.81 -10.36 -1.66
N VAL A 77 1.14 -9.72 -2.79
CA VAL A 77 0.76 -8.33 -3.06
C VAL A 77 -0.76 -8.16 -3.02
N ARG A 78 -1.51 -9.06 -3.68
CA ARG A 78 -2.98 -9.07 -3.66
C ARG A 78 -3.54 -9.27 -2.25
N LEU A 79 -2.91 -10.11 -1.43
CA LEU A 79 -3.36 -10.29 -0.05
C LEU A 79 -3.19 -9.00 0.75
N PHE A 80 -2.05 -8.32 0.63
CA PHE A 80 -1.83 -7.04 1.30
C PHE A 80 -2.74 -5.92 0.77
N SER A 81 -3.04 -5.89 -0.54
CA SER A 81 -3.96 -4.89 -1.09
C SER A 81 -5.36 -4.99 -0.48
N THR A 82 -5.82 -6.20 -0.14
CA THR A 82 -7.16 -6.39 0.47
C THR A 82 -7.28 -5.83 1.88
N VAL A 83 -6.15 -5.62 2.58
CA VAL A 83 -6.11 -5.03 3.92
C VAL A 83 -5.67 -3.58 3.92
N LEU A 84 -5.51 -2.97 2.75
CA LEU A 84 -5.13 -1.57 2.61
C LEU A 84 -6.31 -0.66 2.95
N ARG A 85 -6.05 0.38 3.74
CA ARG A 85 -7.03 1.41 4.10
C ARG A 85 -6.40 2.79 4.00
N HIS A 86 -7.17 3.72 3.45
CA HIS A 86 -6.86 5.15 3.45
C HIS A 86 -7.72 5.81 4.53
N ASP A 87 -7.09 6.42 5.53
CA ASP A 87 -7.81 7.06 6.63
C ASP A 87 -7.95 8.57 6.38
N GLU A 88 -8.78 9.23 7.19
CA GLU A 88 -9.11 10.66 7.08
C GLU A 88 -7.91 11.58 7.29
N ASP A 89 -6.80 11.07 7.84
CA ASP A 89 -5.53 11.78 8.01
C ASP A 89 -4.71 11.86 6.71
N GLY A 90 -5.22 11.30 5.61
CA GLY A 90 -4.55 11.29 4.31
C GLY A 90 -3.43 10.26 4.21
N LYS A 91 -3.33 9.31 5.15
CA LYS A 91 -2.30 8.26 5.17
C LYS A 91 -2.87 6.89 4.82
N TYR A 92 -1.97 6.01 4.41
CA TYR A 92 -2.27 4.64 4.06
C TYR A 92 -1.78 3.67 5.13
N TYR A 93 -2.61 2.67 5.41
CA TYR A 93 -2.38 1.67 6.44
C TYR A 93 -2.69 0.27 5.95
N LEU A 94 -1.97 -0.72 6.45
CA LEU A 94 -2.41 -2.11 6.40
C LEU A 94 -3.12 -2.42 7.72
N VAL A 95 -4.38 -2.84 7.61
CA VAL A 95 -5.29 -2.99 8.76
C VAL A 95 -5.81 -4.41 8.83
N THR A 96 -5.53 -5.08 9.94
CA THR A 96 -6.09 -6.38 10.29
C THR A 96 -6.94 -6.23 11.56
N PRO A 97 -7.65 -7.27 12.02
CA PRO A 97 -8.45 -7.17 13.25
C PRO A 97 -7.65 -6.81 14.52
N VAL A 98 -6.33 -7.01 14.51
CA VAL A 98 -5.48 -6.89 15.72
C VAL A 98 -4.36 -5.86 15.58
N GLU A 99 -4.12 -5.33 14.37
CA GLU A 99 -2.96 -4.51 14.08
C GLU A 99 -3.28 -3.49 12.98
N LYS A 100 -2.83 -2.25 13.17
CA LYS A 100 -2.79 -1.19 12.15
C LYS A 100 -1.36 -0.69 12.02
N VAL A 101 -0.78 -0.80 10.83
CA VAL A 101 0.57 -0.31 10.54
C VAL A 101 0.57 0.67 9.37
N GLY A 102 1.38 1.73 9.47
CA GLY A 102 1.52 2.73 8.42
C GLY A 102 2.43 2.24 7.30
N ILE A 103 2.15 2.64 6.06
CA ILE A 103 2.98 2.36 4.89
C ILE A 103 3.19 3.62 4.05
N THR A 104 4.18 3.59 3.17
CA THR A 104 4.42 4.67 2.21
C THR A 104 3.77 4.34 0.86
N VAL A 105 3.05 5.31 0.28
CA VAL A 105 2.54 5.25 -1.09
C VAL A 105 3.06 6.46 -1.82
N GLU A 106 3.80 6.27 -2.92
CA GLU A 106 4.47 7.36 -3.63
C GLU A 106 3.51 8.23 -4.44
N ASP A 107 2.41 7.65 -4.93
CA ASP A 107 1.45 8.33 -5.80
C ASP A 107 0.03 7.77 -5.55
N ALA A 108 -0.25 6.59 -6.10
CA ALA A 108 -1.50 5.87 -5.91
C ALA A 108 -1.23 4.42 -5.49
N PRO A 109 -2.12 3.80 -4.69
CA PRO A 109 -1.91 2.43 -4.21
C PRO A 109 -2.10 1.38 -5.31
N PHE A 110 -2.83 1.72 -6.37
CA PHE A 110 -3.17 0.82 -7.47
C PHE A 110 -2.95 1.51 -8.81
N LEU A 111 -2.43 0.75 -9.77
CA LEU A 111 -2.26 1.19 -11.15
C LEU A 111 -3.35 0.57 -12.02
N ALA A 112 -4.10 1.38 -12.77
CA ALA A 112 -5.00 0.88 -13.79
C ALA A 112 -4.19 0.39 -15.00
N VAL A 113 -4.23 -0.91 -15.29
CA VAL A 113 -3.41 -1.57 -16.33
C VAL A 113 -4.21 -2.01 -17.55
N ALA A 114 -5.54 -2.06 -17.44
CA ALA A 114 -6.43 -2.32 -18.56
C ALA A 114 -7.71 -1.48 -18.45
N MET A 115 -8.33 -1.22 -19.59
CA MET A 115 -9.60 -0.53 -19.70
C MET A 115 -10.49 -1.26 -20.71
N LYS A 116 -11.74 -1.52 -20.33
CA LYS A 116 -12.80 -2.02 -21.20
C LYS A 116 -13.83 -0.91 -21.41
N VAL A 117 -14.28 -0.75 -22.65
CA VAL A 117 -15.32 0.21 -23.03
C VAL A 117 -16.54 -0.57 -23.51
N GLU A 118 -17.70 -0.29 -22.92
CA GLU A 118 -18.99 -0.83 -23.35
C GLU A 118 -19.94 0.31 -23.69
N GLY A 119 -20.82 0.12 -24.68
CA GLY A 119 -21.67 1.19 -25.18
C GLY A 119 -20.93 2.20 -26.05
N GLN A 120 -21.55 3.36 -26.30
CA GLN A 120 -21.02 4.39 -27.19
C GLN A 120 -21.41 5.80 -26.73
N GLY A 121 -20.57 6.78 -27.08
CA GLY A 121 -20.86 8.19 -26.84
C GLY A 121 -20.93 8.53 -25.35
N ARG A 122 -22.02 9.20 -24.94
CA ARG A 122 -22.24 9.62 -23.54
C ARG A 122 -22.75 8.50 -22.63
N GLU A 123 -23.26 7.43 -23.21
CA GLU A 123 -23.75 6.25 -22.49
C GLU A 123 -22.66 5.17 -22.37
N GLN A 124 -21.40 5.48 -22.74
CA GLN A 124 -20.32 4.52 -22.62
C GLN A 124 -19.99 4.26 -21.15
N VAL A 125 -19.64 3.01 -20.85
CA VAL A 125 -19.19 2.56 -19.54
C VAL A 125 -17.72 2.20 -19.64
N LEU A 126 -16.91 2.80 -18.78
CA LEU A 126 -15.47 2.54 -18.69
C LEU A 126 -15.20 1.68 -17.46
N THR A 127 -14.69 0.48 -17.66
CA THR A 127 -14.28 -0.42 -16.59
C THR A 127 -12.77 -0.54 -16.60
N PHE A 128 -12.12 -0.27 -15.48
CA PHE A 128 -10.68 -0.37 -15.31
C PHE A 128 -10.33 -1.63 -14.52
N THR A 129 -9.24 -2.28 -14.90
CA THR A 129 -8.62 -3.37 -14.13
C THR A 129 -7.31 -2.89 -13.54
N THR A 130 -7.09 -3.12 -12.23
CA THR A 130 -5.87 -2.73 -11.53
C THR A 130 -4.76 -3.77 -11.66
N ASN A 131 -3.52 -3.39 -11.36
CA ASN A 131 -2.35 -4.28 -11.32
C ASN A 131 -2.47 -5.42 -10.29
N VAL A 132 -3.41 -5.33 -9.33
CA VAL A 132 -3.72 -6.41 -8.38
C VAL A 132 -4.93 -7.26 -8.80
N GLY A 133 -5.54 -6.92 -9.94
CA GLY A 133 -6.64 -7.66 -10.57
C GLY A 133 -8.02 -7.35 -9.98
N ASP A 134 -8.20 -6.15 -9.42
CA ASP A 134 -9.52 -5.64 -9.05
C ASP A 134 -10.12 -4.86 -10.22
N GLU A 135 -11.44 -4.86 -10.36
CA GLU A 135 -12.15 -4.10 -11.39
C GLU A 135 -12.95 -2.97 -10.77
N THR A 136 -13.02 -1.83 -11.46
CA THR A 136 -13.80 -0.68 -11.03
C THR A 136 -14.40 0.03 -12.24
N VAL A 137 -15.70 0.29 -12.18
CA VAL A 137 -16.42 1.08 -13.19
C VAL A 137 -16.27 2.55 -12.83
N ALA A 138 -15.78 3.37 -13.76
CA ALA A 138 -15.73 4.81 -13.55
C ALA A 138 -17.15 5.40 -13.54
N GLY A 139 -17.43 6.26 -12.56
CA GLY A 139 -18.75 6.82 -12.33
C GLY A 139 -18.78 7.80 -11.14
N PRO A 140 -19.96 8.21 -10.66
CA PRO A 140 -20.08 9.15 -9.54
C PRO A 140 -19.40 8.66 -8.24
N ASP A 141 -19.47 7.36 -7.97
CA ASP A 141 -18.84 6.74 -6.80
C ASP A 141 -17.33 6.47 -7.00
N HIS A 142 -16.89 6.45 -8.26
CA HIS A 142 -15.49 6.24 -8.66
C HIS A 142 -15.10 7.26 -9.73
N PRO A 143 -14.98 8.55 -9.36
CA PRO A 143 -14.78 9.61 -10.33
C PRO A 143 -13.37 9.56 -10.93
N MET A 144 -13.27 9.92 -12.20
CA MET A 144 -11.97 10.19 -12.82
C MET A 144 -11.52 11.61 -12.51
N ARG A 145 -10.25 11.74 -12.10
CA ARG A 145 -9.58 13.01 -11.87
C ARG A 145 -8.36 13.09 -12.77
N PHE A 146 -8.11 14.28 -13.31
CA PHE A 146 -6.95 14.55 -14.13
C PHE A 146 -6.01 15.47 -13.36
N GLU A 147 -4.74 15.09 -13.29
CA GLU A 147 -3.68 15.87 -12.68
C GLU A 147 -2.46 15.83 -13.61
N ILE A 148 -1.79 16.97 -13.74
CA ILE A 148 -0.57 17.07 -14.56
C ILE A 148 0.60 16.88 -13.62
N ASN A 149 1.44 15.91 -13.91
CA ASN A 149 2.71 15.77 -13.21
C ASN A 149 3.69 16.80 -13.74
N ALA A 150 4.26 17.64 -12.88
CA ALA A 150 5.20 18.68 -13.31
C ALA A 150 6.59 18.14 -13.69
N GLU A 151 6.89 16.89 -13.31
CA GLU A 151 8.22 16.28 -13.47
C GLU A 151 8.32 15.34 -14.69
N THR A 152 7.21 15.04 -15.36
CA THR A 152 7.11 14.19 -16.56
C THR A 152 6.13 14.78 -17.55
#